data_AF-A0A1R2CGA4-F1
#
_entry.id   AF-A0A1R2CGA4-F1
#
_cell.length_a   1.000
_cell.length_b   1.000
_cell.length_c   1.000
_cell.angle_alpha   90.00
_cell.angle_beta   90.00
_cell.angle_gamma   90.00
#
_symmetry.space_group_name_H-M   'P 1'
#
loop_
_entity.id
_entity.type
_entity.pdbx_description
1 polymer ?
#
loop_
_entity_poly.entity_id
_entity_poly.type
_entity_poly.pdbx_seq_one_letter_code
_entity_poly.pdbx_strand_id
1 'polypeptide(L)'
;MGCGGSKKGKKERCDMTMEPTGNSDIDALFTNMAGPLTTLADVVNTLKKGENKMRRRTHAYLLKNCTLDDSVTAMLYGLSGETNGDFDKIELKIVDESPYIKISKHKVDEEYHEVIEAWNYLMEKLISAGEQLAELPSKINDLVEEAKNLPDRAKSICETAGLNVIEMAKMIRVVSSNCGKVVNAPKVLAEAKKMCENLINTCKGLDKRMDHEGREKIHSVGKQIHAAKVKGMREVVVQFWPDKTRVDIKLERPRKGKHGAPAHK
;
A
#
# COMPACT_ATOMS: atom_id res chain seq x y z
N MET A 1 37.21 -4.11 7.22
CA MET A 1 36.35 -3.26 8.07
C MET A 1 35.68 -2.22 7.18
N GLY A 2 34.38 -2.37 6.95
CA GLY A 2 33.59 -1.47 6.11
C GLY A 2 32.13 -1.63 6.50
N CYS A 3 31.60 -0.61 7.18
CA CYS A 3 30.28 -0.53 7.78
C CYS A 3 29.15 -1.02 6.87
N GLY A 4 28.73 -2.28 7.06
CA GLY A 4 27.42 -2.78 6.68
C GLY A 4 26.36 -2.21 7.61
N GLY A 5 26.08 -0.91 7.49
CA GLY A 5 24.96 -0.28 8.15
C GLY A 5 23.66 -0.84 7.58
N SER A 6 23.12 -1.88 8.22
CA SER A 6 21.78 -2.39 7.99
C SER A 6 20.79 -1.25 8.21
N LYS A 7 20.32 -0.66 7.09
CA LYS A 7 19.35 0.44 7.09
C LYS A 7 18.08 -0.05 7.77
N LYS A 8 17.91 0.36 9.04
CA LYS A 8 16.68 0.19 9.82
C LYS A 8 15.48 0.78 9.08
N GLY A 9 14.66 -0.10 8.49
CA GLY A 9 13.19 0.02 8.44
C GLY A 9 12.57 1.30 7.86
N LYS A 10 13.20 1.97 6.89
CA LYS A 10 12.47 2.96 6.07
C LYS A 10 11.45 2.17 5.25
N LYS A 11 10.15 2.52 5.34
CA LYS A 11 9.16 2.02 4.40
C LYS A 11 9.67 2.38 3.01
N GLU A 12 10.10 1.40 2.21
CA GLU A 12 10.52 1.61 0.83
C GLU A 12 9.29 2.05 0.04
N ARG A 13 9.13 3.36 -0.07
CA ARG A 13 8.29 4.01 -1.05
C ARG A 13 8.87 3.63 -2.41
N CYS A 14 8.01 3.22 -3.35
CA CYS A 14 8.45 3.06 -4.72
C CYS A 14 8.76 4.46 -5.25
N ASP A 15 10.02 4.70 -5.59
CA ASP A 15 10.48 5.95 -6.16
C ASP A 15 10.93 5.70 -7.61
N MET A 16 10.20 6.30 -8.54
CA MET A 16 10.47 6.29 -9.97
C MET A 16 10.67 7.71 -10.50
N THR A 17 10.87 8.69 -9.61
CA THR A 17 11.07 10.09 -9.97
C THR A 17 12.38 10.24 -10.71
N MET A 18 12.36 10.89 -11.87
CA MET A 18 13.58 11.19 -12.63
C MET A 18 14.37 12.30 -11.94
N GLU A 19 15.67 12.08 -11.79
CA GLU A 19 16.58 13.08 -11.23
C GLU A 19 17.04 14.02 -12.34
N PRO A 20 16.99 15.36 -12.12
CA PRO A 20 17.51 16.30 -13.09
C PRO A 20 19.04 16.24 -13.12
N THR A 21 19.60 16.33 -14.32
CA THR A 21 21.05 16.45 -14.54
C THR A 21 21.53 17.89 -14.39
N GLY A 22 20.62 18.86 -14.54
CA GLY A 22 20.94 20.28 -14.58
C GLY A 22 21.34 20.78 -15.97
N ASN A 23 21.36 19.90 -16.97
CA ASN A 23 21.51 20.25 -18.38
C ASN A 23 20.17 20.04 -19.09
N SER A 24 19.62 21.10 -19.67
CA SER A 24 18.29 21.08 -20.29
C SER A 24 18.16 20.07 -21.43
N ASP A 25 19.22 19.85 -22.21
CA ASP A 25 19.19 18.97 -23.38
C ASP A 25 19.18 17.50 -22.95
N ILE A 26 19.89 17.17 -21.88
CA ILE A 26 19.86 15.83 -21.28
C ILE A 26 18.55 15.61 -20.51
N ASP A 27 18.06 16.61 -19.80
CA ASP A 27 16.80 16.51 -19.04
C ASP A 27 15.59 16.34 -19.99
N ALA A 28 15.65 16.95 -21.18
CA ALA A 28 14.64 16.76 -22.23
C ALA A 28 14.50 15.29 -22.65
N LEU A 29 15.57 14.48 -22.59
CA LEU A 29 15.55 13.06 -22.91
C LEU A 29 14.61 12.25 -22.00
N PHE A 30 14.37 12.72 -20.77
CA PHE A 30 13.57 12.01 -19.77
C PHE A 30 12.15 12.55 -19.60
N THR A 31 11.81 13.65 -20.29
CA THR A 31 10.54 14.36 -20.10
C THR A 31 9.34 13.45 -20.41
N ASN A 32 9.41 12.69 -21.50
CA ASN A 32 8.34 11.76 -21.91
C ASN A 32 8.29 10.50 -21.03
N MET A 33 9.37 10.17 -20.34
CA MET A 33 9.46 9.00 -19.46
C MET A 33 8.86 9.25 -18.08
N ALA A 34 8.90 10.50 -17.61
CA ALA A 34 8.51 10.87 -16.25
C ALA A 34 7.03 10.57 -15.95
N GLY A 35 6.13 10.80 -16.91
CA GLY A 35 4.67 10.64 -16.71
C GLY A 35 4.25 9.21 -16.38
N PRO A 36 4.52 8.22 -17.26
CA PRO A 36 4.16 6.82 -17.01
C PRO A 36 4.80 6.26 -15.73
N LEU A 37 6.04 6.63 -15.45
CA LEU A 37 6.79 6.15 -14.29
C LEU A 37 6.29 6.75 -12.96
N THR A 38 5.93 8.04 -12.97
CA THR A 38 5.28 8.68 -11.83
C THR A 38 3.93 8.04 -11.55
N THR A 39 3.14 7.80 -12.60
CA THR A 39 1.84 7.11 -12.48
C THR A 39 2.01 5.72 -11.85
N LEU A 40 2.98 4.92 -12.33
CA LEU A 40 3.27 3.61 -11.76
C LEU A 40 3.67 3.68 -10.28
N ALA A 41 4.55 4.61 -9.92
CA ALA A 41 4.96 4.79 -8.53
C ALA A 41 3.79 5.22 -7.65
N ASP A 42 2.92 6.10 -8.13
CA ASP A 42 1.75 6.57 -7.39
C ASP A 42 0.71 5.46 -7.17
N VAL A 43 0.44 4.61 -8.18
CA VAL A 43 -0.37 3.39 -8.01
C VAL A 43 0.18 2.54 -6.87
N VAL A 44 1.47 2.18 -6.93
CA VAL A 44 2.10 1.30 -5.93
C VAL A 44 2.04 1.93 -4.53
N ASN A 45 2.34 3.22 -4.44
CA ASN A 45 2.42 3.93 -3.16
C ASN A 45 1.03 4.12 -2.54
N THR A 46 0.01 4.43 -3.32
CA THR A 46 -1.36 4.64 -2.84
C THR A 46 -2.02 3.33 -2.40
N LEU A 47 -1.82 2.23 -3.13
CA LEU A 47 -2.26 0.89 -2.72
C LEU A 47 -1.58 0.47 -1.40
N LYS A 48 -0.24 0.56 -1.33
CA LYS A 48 0.50 0.28 -0.10
C LYS A 48 0.03 1.16 1.07
N LYS A 49 -0.29 2.43 0.82
CA LYS A 49 -0.83 3.33 1.84
C LYS A 49 -2.21 2.87 2.31
N GLY A 50 -3.09 2.46 1.40
CA GLY A 50 -4.42 1.93 1.71
C GLY A 50 -4.36 0.67 2.57
N GLU A 51 -3.57 -0.32 2.15
CA GLU A 51 -3.40 -1.56 2.92
C GLU A 51 -2.83 -1.29 4.32
N ASN A 52 -1.84 -0.40 4.41
CA ASN A 52 -1.27 0.00 5.69
C ASN A 52 -2.28 0.73 6.57
N LYS A 53 -3.17 1.55 5.99
CA LYS A 53 -4.25 2.23 6.72
C LYS A 53 -5.22 1.18 7.27
N MET A 54 -5.64 0.23 6.43
CA MET A 54 -6.53 -0.86 6.83
C MET A 54 -5.93 -1.70 7.96
N ARG A 55 -4.72 -2.22 7.76
CA ARG A 55 -3.98 -3.01 8.78
C ARG A 55 -3.83 -2.30 10.11
N ARG A 56 -3.66 -0.97 10.10
CA ARG A 56 -3.56 -0.15 11.31
C ARG A 56 -4.88 0.03 12.01
N ARG A 57 -5.95 0.36 11.29
CA ARG A 57 -7.28 0.57 11.87
C ARG A 57 -7.87 -0.70 12.44
N THR A 58 -7.57 -1.85 11.84
CA THR A 58 -8.03 -3.15 12.34
C THR A 58 -7.08 -3.79 13.36
N HIS A 59 -5.95 -3.14 13.66
CA HIS A 59 -4.88 -3.70 14.50
C HIS A 59 -4.32 -5.06 14.06
N ALA A 60 -4.62 -5.51 12.82
CA ALA A 60 -4.15 -6.79 12.29
C ALA A 60 -2.62 -6.86 12.18
N TYR A 61 -1.92 -5.71 12.20
CA TYR A 61 -0.45 -5.67 12.27
C TYR A 61 0.16 -6.37 13.51
N LEU A 62 -0.66 -6.65 14.55
CA LEU A 62 -0.27 -7.44 15.71
C LEU A 62 -0.17 -8.94 15.40
N LEU A 63 -0.55 -9.37 14.19
CA LEU A 63 -0.45 -10.76 13.75
C LEU A 63 0.87 -10.98 12.99
N LYS A 64 1.58 -12.04 13.37
CA LYS A 64 2.71 -12.57 12.60
C LYS A 64 2.23 -12.91 11.19
N ASN A 65 3.02 -12.50 10.20
CA ASN A 65 2.72 -12.68 8.77
C ASN A 65 1.34 -12.12 8.37
N CYS A 66 0.94 -10.98 8.94
CA CYS A 66 -0.34 -10.34 8.65
C CYS A 66 -0.57 -10.08 7.15
N THR A 67 -1.74 -10.51 6.69
CA THR A 67 -2.29 -10.31 5.34
C THR A 67 -3.46 -9.32 5.36
N LEU A 68 -3.94 -8.89 4.19
CA LEU A 68 -5.18 -8.12 4.11
C LEU A 68 -6.38 -8.93 4.60
N ASP A 69 -6.37 -10.22 4.28
CA ASP A 69 -7.37 -11.19 4.69
C ASP A 69 -7.60 -11.17 6.22
N ASP A 70 -6.51 -11.13 6.99
CA ASP A 70 -6.57 -10.98 8.44
C ASP A 70 -7.22 -9.64 8.86
N SER A 71 -6.97 -8.56 8.11
CA SER A 71 -7.57 -7.25 8.39
C SER A 71 -9.07 -7.24 8.15
N VAL A 72 -9.53 -7.89 7.08
CA VAL A 72 -10.96 -8.07 6.79
C VAL A 72 -11.62 -8.89 7.89
N THR A 73 -11.02 -10.01 8.29
CA THR A 73 -11.54 -10.83 9.39
C THR A 73 -11.64 -10.05 10.69
N ALA A 74 -10.60 -9.28 11.05
CA ALA A 74 -10.61 -8.43 12.23
C ALA A 74 -11.75 -7.41 12.17
N MET A 75 -11.93 -6.73 11.03
CA MET A 75 -13.06 -5.81 10.83
C MET A 75 -14.40 -6.51 11.04
N LEU A 76 -14.62 -7.69 10.46
CA LEU A 76 -15.87 -8.44 10.61
C LEU A 76 -16.11 -8.90 12.05
N TYR A 77 -15.08 -9.34 12.78
CA TYR A 77 -15.19 -9.68 14.19
C TYR A 77 -15.57 -8.47 15.05
N GLY A 78 -14.94 -7.33 14.81
CA GLY A 78 -15.24 -6.11 15.55
C GLY A 78 -16.68 -5.64 15.30
N LEU A 79 -17.12 -5.56 14.04
CA LEU A 79 -18.49 -5.21 13.67
C LEU A 79 -19.53 -6.21 14.21
N SER A 80 -19.18 -7.49 14.23
CA SER A 80 -20.00 -8.54 14.85
C SER A 80 -20.11 -8.32 16.37
N GLY A 81 -19.02 -7.93 17.04
CA GLY A 81 -19.02 -7.57 18.46
C GLY A 81 -19.96 -6.41 18.80
N GLU A 82 -19.91 -5.34 18.01
CA GLU A 82 -20.78 -4.16 18.16
C GLU A 82 -22.27 -4.52 18.07
N THR A 83 -22.60 -5.49 17.24
CA THR A 83 -23.99 -5.87 16.95
C THR A 83 -24.49 -7.07 17.74
N ASN A 84 -23.65 -7.64 18.62
CA ASN A 84 -23.90 -8.92 19.28
C ASN A 84 -24.15 -10.08 18.28
N GLY A 85 -23.40 -10.06 17.17
CA GLY A 85 -23.47 -11.02 16.07
C GLY A 85 -24.62 -10.78 15.10
N ASP A 86 -25.34 -9.66 15.18
CA ASP A 86 -26.48 -9.36 14.33
C ASP A 86 -26.15 -8.30 13.29
N PHE A 87 -25.55 -8.72 12.19
CA PHE A 87 -25.15 -7.84 11.09
C PHE A 87 -26.30 -7.05 10.45
N ASP A 88 -27.55 -7.47 10.61
CA ASP A 88 -28.69 -6.77 10.04
C ASP A 88 -28.88 -5.40 10.72
N LYS A 89 -28.43 -5.27 11.98
CA LYS A 89 -28.40 -3.99 12.71
C LYS A 89 -27.51 -2.93 12.07
N ILE A 90 -26.51 -3.32 11.29
CA ILE A 90 -25.59 -2.39 10.59
C ILE A 90 -25.77 -2.43 9.07
N GLU A 91 -26.78 -3.14 8.60
CA GLU A 91 -27.09 -3.34 7.18
C GLU A 91 -25.87 -3.79 6.36
N LEU A 92 -25.07 -4.70 6.92
CA LEU A 92 -23.90 -5.23 6.22
C LEU A 92 -24.36 -6.04 5.00
N LYS A 93 -23.88 -5.65 3.82
CA LYS A 93 -24.12 -6.36 2.55
C LYS A 93 -22.80 -6.61 1.85
N ILE A 94 -22.64 -7.84 1.37
CA ILE A 94 -21.60 -8.16 0.38
C ILE A 94 -22.18 -7.84 -1.00
N VAL A 95 -21.39 -7.17 -1.82
CA VAL A 95 -21.79 -6.69 -3.15
C VAL A 95 -20.68 -7.01 -4.15
N ASP A 96 -21.04 -7.23 -5.41
CA ASP A 96 -20.09 -7.63 -6.46
C ASP A 96 -19.15 -6.49 -6.89
N GLU A 97 -19.57 -5.25 -6.64
CA GLU A 97 -18.84 -4.04 -7.00
C GLU A 97 -18.28 -3.33 -5.76
N SER A 98 -17.22 -2.56 -5.96
CA SER A 98 -16.64 -1.73 -4.91
C SER A 98 -17.71 -0.90 -4.17
N PRO A 99 -17.70 -0.87 -2.83
CA PRO A 99 -16.61 -1.28 -1.94
C PRO A 99 -16.61 -2.77 -1.55
N TYR A 100 -17.36 -3.65 -2.19
CA TYR A 100 -17.52 -5.09 -1.89
C TYR A 100 -18.16 -5.43 -0.53
N ILE A 101 -17.97 -4.58 0.48
CA ILE A 101 -18.63 -4.63 1.78
C ILE A 101 -19.28 -3.27 1.99
N LYS A 102 -20.62 -3.24 1.96
CA LYS A 102 -21.40 -2.04 2.24
C LYS A 102 -21.93 -2.13 3.66
N ILE A 103 -21.67 -1.10 4.47
CA ILE A 103 -22.11 -0.99 5.87
C ILE A 103 -22.73 0.38 6.08
N SER A 104 -23.82 0.43 6.82
CA SER A 104 -24.44 1.69 7.22
C SER A 104 -23.63 2.34 8.36
N LYS A 105 -22.80 3.33 8.02
CA LYS A 105 -21.91 3.99 9.00
C LYS A 105 -22.64 4.54 10.22
N HIS A 106 -23.81 5.15 10.05
CA HIS A 106 -24.56 5.76 11.18
C HIS A 106 -25.10 4.75 12.20
N LYS A 107 -24.91 3.44 11.97
CA LYS A 107 -25.34 2.36 12.85
C LYS A 107 -24.19 1.70 13.61
N VAL A 108 -22.97 2.22 13.50
CA VAL A 108 -21.80 1.73 14.25
C VAL A 108 -21.17 2.85 15.08
N ASP A 109 -20.43 2.48 16.11
CA ASP A 109 -19.68 3.43 16.92
C ASP A 109 -18.55 4.11 16.12
N GLU A 110 -18.12 5.29 16.59
CA GLU A 110 -17.14 6.15 15.90
C GLU A 110 -15.80 5.44 15.60
N GLU A 111 -15.35 4.53 16.48
CA GLU A 111 -14.12 3.75 16.25
C GLU A 111 -14.21 2.89 14.97
N TYR A 112 -15.40 2.35 14.69
CA TYR A 112 -15.65 1.52 13.51
C TYR A 112 -15.85 2.35 12.24
N HIS A 113 -16.20 3.64 12.35
CA HIS A 113 -16.18 4.55 11.19
C HIS A 113 -14.80 4.60 10.55
N GLU A 114 -13.74 4.71 11.35
CA GLU A 114 -12.38 4.82 10.83
C GLU A 114 -11.91 3.53 10.13
N VAL A 115 -12.41 2.37 10.58
CA VAL A 115 -12.19 1.06 9.96
C VAL A 115 -12.89 0.99 8.61
N ILE A 116 -14.18 1.33 8.55
CA ILE A 116 -14.98 1.36 7.31
C ILE A 116 -14.37 2.36 6.31
N GLU A 117 -13.88 3.50 6.77
CA GLU A 117 -13.20 4.48 5.91
C GLU A 117 -11.84 4.01 5.39
N ALA A 118 -11.11 3.22 6.18
CA ALA A 118 -9.88 2.63 5.70
C ALA A 118 -10.15 1.57 4.61
N TRP A 119 -11.22 0.78 4.78
CA TRP A 119 -11.69 -0.17 3.77
C TRP A 119 -12.12 0.53 2.49
N ASN A 120 -13.04 1.50 2.57
CA ASN A 120 -13.52 2.25 1.40
C ASN A 120 -12.38 2.96 0.67
N TYR A 121 -11.45 3.58 1.41
CA TYR A 121 -10.26 4.19 0.83
C TYR A 121 -9.40 3.18 0.06
N LEU A 122 -9.19 1.98 0.60
CA LEU A 122 -8.42 0.93 -0.09
C LEU A 122 -9.13 0.47 -1.37
N MET A 123 -10.45 0.29 -1.32
CA MET A 123 -11.24 -0.13 -2.49
C MET A 123 -11.29 0.94 -3.59
N GLU A 124 -11.39 2.22 -3.22
CA GLU A 124 -11.27 3.35 -4.16
C GLU A 124 -9.90 3.34 -4.87
N LYS A 125 -8.81 3.10 -4.12
CA LYS A 125 -7.46 3.01 -4.70
C LYS A 125 -7.27 1.75 -5.55
N LEU A 126 -7.94 0.65 -5.23
CA LEU A 126 -7.92 -0.55 -6.06
C LEU A 126 -8.57 -0.32 -7.42
N ILE A 127 -9.74 0.32 -7.48
CA ILE A 127 -10.40 0.64 -8.76
C ILE A 127 -9.52 1.56 -9.60
N SER A 128 -9.08 2.67 -9.02
CA SER A 128 -8.24 3.66 -9.71
C SER A 128 -6.93 3.05 -10.21
N ALA A 129 -6.32 2.13 -9.44
CA ALA A 129 -5.15 1.39 -9.88
C ALA A 129 -5.42 0.50 -11.10
N GLY A 130 -6.57 -0.18 -11.15
CA GLY A 130 -6.96 -1.02 -12.29
C GLY A 130 -7.03 -0.23 -13.60
N GLU A 131 -7.67 0.95 -13.57
CA GLU A 131 -7.77 1.85 -14.72
C GLU A 131 -6.39 2.33 -15.18
N GLN A 132 -5.55 2.80 -14.23
CA GLN A 132 -4.22 3.32 -14.53
C GLN A 132 -3.26 2.24 -15.05
N LEU A 133 -3.33 1.01 -14.52
CA LEU A 133 -2.45 -0.10 -14.90
C LEU A 133 -2.79 -0.71 -16.27
N ALA A 134 -3.98 -0.45 -16.81
CA ALA A 134 -4.38 -0.98 -18.13
C ALA A 134 -3.55 -0.37 -19.27
N GLU A 135 -3.20 0.92 -19.18
CA GLU A 135 -2.48 1.64 -20.24
C GLU A 135 -0.95 1.63 -20.10
N LEU A 136 -0.43 1.29 -18.92
CA LEU A 136 1.00 1.35 -18.62
C LEU A 136 1.88 0.28 -19.30
N PRO A 137 1.43 -0.95 -19.62
CA PRO A 137 2.30 -1.98 -20.18
C PRO A 137 2.96 -1.59 -21.50
N SER A 138 2.19 -1.05 -22.46
CA SER A 138 2.73 -0.61 -23.76
C SER A 138 3.69 0.54 -23.57
N LYS A 139 3.26 1.60 -22.85
CA LYS A 139 4.08 2.78 -22.56
C LYS A 139 5.40 2.38 -21.90
N ILE A 140 5.40 1.50 -20.90
CA ILE A 140 6.62 1.07 -20.21
C ILE A 140 7.55 0.27 -21.13
N ASN A 141 7.02 -0.61 -21.99
CA ASN A 141 7.84 -1.36 -22.92
C ASN A 141 8.54 -0.43 -23.93
N ASP A 142 7.81 0.56 -24.47
CA ASP A 142 8.38 1.55 -25.40
C ASP A 142 9.50 2.36 -24.73
N LEU A 143 9.28 2.76 -23.47
CA LEU A 143 10.29 3.49 -22.67
C LEU A 143 11.55 2.65 -22.42
N VAL A 144 11.40 1.33 -22.18
CA VAL A 144 12.56 0.44 -21.96
C VAL A 144 13.40 0.32 -23.22
N GLU A 145 12.78 0.24 -24.40
CA GLU A 145 13.51 0.24 -25.67
C GLU A 145 14.20 1.58 -25.92
N GLU A 146 13.53 2.71 -25.66
CA GLU A 146 14.12 4.03 -25.78
C GLU A 146 15.32 4.23 -24.83
N ALA A 147 15.22 3.73 -23.60
CA ALA A 147 16.26 3.87 -22.57
C ALA A 147 17.59 3.22 -22.93
N LYS A 148 17.62 2.24 -23.85
CA LYS A 148 18.86 1.57 -24.29
C LYS A 148 19.84 2.52 -24.96
N ASN A 149 19.33 3.52 -25.68
CA ASN A 149 20.14 4.45 -26.47
C ASN A 149 20.41 5.79 -25.75
N LEU A 150 19.77 6.03 -24.60
CA LEU A 150 19.92 7.29 -23.86
C LEU A 150 21.33 7.56 -23.31
N PRO A 151 22.08 6.57 -22.79
CA PRO A 151 23.44 6.80 -22.31
C PRO A 151 24.37 7.36 -23.40
N ASP A 152 24.27 6.80 -24.61
CA ASP A 152 25.10 7.24 -25.75
C ASP A 152 24.70 8.63 -26.24
N ARG A 153 23.39 8.92 -26.32
CA ARG A 153 22.88 10.27 -26.64
C ARG A 153 23.34 11.30 -25.62
N ALA A 154 23.25 10.98 -24.32
CA ALA A 154 23.70 11.89 -23.27
C ALA A 154 25.21 12.12 -23.31
N LYS A 155 26.01 11.10 -23.63
CA LYS A 155 27.45 11.23 -23.82
C LYS A 155 27.79 12.18 -24.98
N SER A 156 27.13 12.03 -26.12
CA SER A 156 27.31 12.91 -27.28
C SER A 156 26.94 14.37 -26.96
N ILE A 157 25.86 14.60 -26.20
CA ILE A 157 25.49 15.94 -25.71
C ILE A 157 26.57 16.52 -24.80
N CYS A 158 27.10 15.73 -23.86
CA CYS A 158 28.16 16.18 -22.95
C CYS A 158 29.45 16.55 -23.70
N GLU A 159 29.84 15.76 -24.70
CA GLU A 159 31.01 16.01 -25.55
C GLU A 159 30.83 17.29 -26.36
N THR A 160 29.65 17.48 -26.97
CA THR A 160 29.32 18.68 -27.76
C THR A 160 29.27 19.95 -26.90
N ALA A 161 28.78 19.84 -25.66
CA ALA A 161 28.73 20.94 -24.71
C ALA A 161 30.11 21.32 -24.13
N GLY A 162 31.19 20.62 -24.49
CA GLY A 162 32.54 20.92 -24.02
C GLY A 162 32.74 20.71 -22.52
N LEU A 163 31.93 19.84 -21.90
CA LEU A 163 32.01 19.58 -20.47
C LEU A 163 33.32 18.87 -20.11
N ASN A 164 33.87 19.22 -18.95
CA ASN A 164 35.06 18.51 -18.47
C ASN A 164 34.70 17.08 -18.01
N VAL A 165 35.72 16.23 -17.84
CA VAL A 165 35.55 14.81 -17.47
C VAL A 165 34.76 14.62 -16.18
N ILE A 166 34.90 15.52 -15.20
CA ILE A 166 34.22 15.42 -13.91
C ILE A 166 32.73 15.73 -14.05
N GLU A 167 32.39 16.77 -14.82
CA GLU A 167 30.99 17.16 -15.11
C GLU A 167 30.28 16.09 -15.93
N MET A 168 30.92 15.62 -16.98
CA MET A 168 30.41 14.53 -17.81
C MET A 168 30.14 13.27 -16.97
N ALA A 169 31.08 12.86 -16.11
CA ALA A 169 30.90 11.71 -15.23
C ALA A 169 29.72 11.89 -14.25
N LYS A 170 29.47 13.10 -13.75
CA LYS A 170 28.30 13.39 -12.90
C LYS A 170 27.00 13.24 -13.68
N MET A 171 26.91 13.80 -14.88
CA MET A 171 25.70 13.71 -15.71
C MET A 171 25.40 12.27 -16.15
N ILE A 172 26.42 11.54 -16.63
CA ILE A 172 26.28 10.14 -17.04
C ILE A 172 25.84 9.25 -15.86
N ARG A 173 26.25 9.57 -14.63
CA ARG A 173 25.76 8.86 -13.43
C ARG A 173 24.26 9.07 -13.22
N VAL A 174 23.78 10.31 -13.35
CA VAL A 174 22.34 10.62 -13.21
C VAL A 174 21.54 9.95 -14.33
N VAL A 175 22.02 10.03 -15.58
CA VAL A 175 21.43 9.33 -16.74
C VAL A 175 21.34 7.84 -16.49
N SER A 176 22.42 7.21 -16.03
CA SER A 176 22.46 5.78 -15.69
C SER A 176 21.46 5.43 -14.57
N SER A 177 21.34 6.28 -13.53
CA SER A 177 20.36 6.11 -12.46
C SER A 177 18.92 6.14 -13.00
N ASN A 178 18.61 7.13 -13.85
CA ASN A 178 17.31 7.29 -14.47
C ASN A 178 16.98 6.12 -15.42
N CYS A 179 17.91 5.70 -16.28
CA CYS A 179 17.74 4.51 -17.12
C CYS A 179 17.53 3.25 -16.26
N GLY A 180 18.23 3.12 -15.13
CA GLY A 180 18.00 2.04 -14.17
C GLY A 180 16.56 1.99 -13.64
N LYS A 181 15.94 3.15 -13.38
CA LYS A 181 14.52 3.23 -12.99
C LYS A 181 13.60 2.76 -14.12
N VAL A 182 13.86 3.19 -15.37
CA VAL A 182 13.09 2.77 -16.55
C VAL A 182 13.19 1.25 -16.76
N VAL A 183 14.40 0.69 -16.74
CA VAL A 183 14.65 -0.75 -16.91
C VAL A 183 13.99 -1.58 -15.81
N ASN A 184 13.85 -1.03 -14.59
CA ASN A 184 13.18 -1.70 -13.48
C ASN A 184 11.64 -1.53 -13.51
N ALA A 185 11.09 -0.64 -14.33
CA ALA A 185 9.65 -0.36 -14.38
C ALA A 185 8.78 -1.58 -14.72
N PRO A 186 9.14 -2.48 -15.66
CA PRO A 186 8.37 -3.70 -15.92
C PRO A 186 8.21 -4.59 -14.68
N LYS A 187 9.25 -4.70 -13.84
CA LYS A 187 9.20 -5.45 -12.59
C LYS A 187 8.22 -4.81 -11.61
N VAL A 188 8.29 -3.49 -11.43
CA VAL A 188 7.39 -2.76 -10.54
C VAL A 188 5.93 -2.80 -11.05
N LEU A 189 5.72 -2.77 -12.36
CA LEU A 189 4.42 -2.98 -12.97
C LEU A 189 3.85 -4.37 -12.64
N ALA A 190 4.66 -5.42 -12.76
CA ALA A 190 4.27 -6.77 -12.39
C ALA A 190 3.93 -6.89 -10.90
N GLU A 191 4.71 -6.25 -10.03
CA GLU A 191 4.41 -6.16 -8.59
C GLU A 191 3.09 -5.43 -8.33
N ALA A 192 2.81 -4.32 -9.02
CA ALA A 192 1.57 -3.56 -8.90
C ALA A 192 0.34 -4.39 -9.32
N LYS A 193 0.43 -5.10 -10.45
CA LYS A 193 -0.63 -6.01 -10.92
C LYS A 193 -0.88 -7.12 -9.92
N LYS A 194 0.17 -7.76 -9.42
CA LYS A 194 0.06 -8.81 -8.40
C LYS A 194 -0.57 -8.31 -7.11
N MET A 195 -0.27 -7.07 -6.67
CA MET A 195 -0.96 -6.47 -5.53
C MET A 195 -2.46 -6.35 -5.81
N CYS A 196 -2.86 -5.81 -6.96
CA CYS A 196 -4.27 -5.68 -7.34
C CYS A 196 -4.97 -7.04 -7.41
N GLU A 197 -4.35 -8.05 -8.03
CA GLU A 197 -4.87 -9.42 -8.10
C GLU A 197 -5.09 -10.01 -6.70
N ASN A 198 -4.12 -9.86 -5.79
CA ASN A 198 -4.27 -10.32 -4.41
C ASN A 198 -5.43 -9.62 -3.70
N LEU A 199 -5.56 -8.30 -3.86
CA LEU A 199 -6.66 -7.52 -3.28
C LEU A 199 -8.02 -7.97 -3.82
N ILE A 200 -8.14 -8.16 -5.14
CA ILE A 200 -9.35 -8.66 -5.79
C ILE A 200 -9.68 -10.07 -5.31
N ASN A 201 -8.69 -10.95 -5.19
CA ASN A 201 -8.90 -12.31 -4.70
C ASN A 201 -9.39 -12.31 -3.23
N THR A 202 -8.88 -11.41 -2.39
CA THR A 202 -9.44 -11.20 -1.04
C THR A 202 -10.91 -10.75 -1.10
N CYS A 203 -11.26 -9.84 -2.01
CA CYS A 203 -12.64 -9.39 -2.17
C CYS A 203 -13.57 -10.51 -2.68
N LYS A 204 -13.14 -11.30 -3.69
CA LYS A 204 -13.88 -12.47 -4.18
C LYS A 204 -14.04 -13.58 -3.12
N GLY A 205 -13.15 -13.60 -2.13
CA GLY A 205 -13.25 -14.51 -0.98
C GLY A 205 -14.31 -14.10 0.05
N LEU A 206 -14.92 -12.92 -0.07
CA LEU A 206 -15.90 -12.41 0.90
C LEU A 206 -17.18 -13.25 0.93
N ASP A 207 -17.70 -13.68 -0.22
CA ASP A 207 -18.91 -14.49 -0.27
C ASP A 207 -18.74 -15.81 0.49
N LYS A 208 -17.58 -16.46 0.36
CA LYS A 208 -17.24 -17.67 1.11
C LYS A 208 -17.05 -17.42 2.60
N ARG A 209 -16.62 -16.23 3.02
CA ARG A 209 -16.52 -15.88 4.45
C ARG A 209 -17.87 -15.59 5.07
N MET A 210 -18.78 -15.08 4.26
CA MET A 210 -20.11 -14.65 4.68
C MET A 210 -21.18 -15.67 4.27
N ASP A 211 -20.77 -16.87 3.84
CA ASP A 211 -21.63 -18.03 3.74
C ASP A 211 -22.14 -18.44 5.13
N HIS A 212 -23.02 -19.43 5.18
CA HIS A 212 -23.64 -19.84 6.44
C HIS A 212 -22.60 -20.20 7.52
N GLU A 213 -21.61 -21.03 7.19
CA GLU A 213 -20.62 -21.51 8.16
C GLU A 213 -19.66 -20.40 8.60
N GLY A 214 -19.18 -19.59 7.65
CA GLY A 214 -18.31 -18.46 7.93
C GLY A 214 -19.01 -17.38 8.76
N ARG A 215 -20.27 -17.08 8.44
CA ARG A 215 -21.11 -16.13 9.19
C ARG A 215 -21.35 -16.63 10.61
N GLU A 216 -21.63 -17.92 10.82
CA GLU A 216 -21.78 -18.50 12.17
C GLU A 216 -20.51 -18.38 13.01
N LYS A 217 -19.33 -18.64 12.42
CA LYS A 217 -18.04 -18.46 13.10
C LYS A 217 -17.83 -17.00 13.52
N ILE A 218 -18.10 -16.05 12.63
CA ILE A 218 -17.98 -14.61 12.90
C ILE A 218 -18.99 -14.15 13.94
N HIS A 219 -20.23 -14.65 13.90
CA HIS A 219 -21.27 -14.37 14.89
C HIS A 219 -20.89 -14.91 16.27
N SER A 220 -20.37 -16.13 16.35
CA SER A 220 -19.93 -16.74 17.60
C SER A 220 -18.82 -15.91 18.27
N VAL A 221 -17.82 -15.49 17.50
CA VAL A 221 -16.75 -14.61 18.01
C VAL A 221 -17.30 -13.25 18.41
N GLY A 222 -18.20 -12.66 17.62
CA GLY A 222 -18.85 -11.38 17.95
C GLY A 222 -19.62 -11.41 19.28
N LYS A 223 -20.40 -12.48 19.52
CA LYS A 223 -21.10 -12.66 20.81
C LYS A 223 -20.13 -12.72 22.00
N GLN A 224 -18.97 -13.36 21.83
CA GLN A 224 -17.93 -13.41 22.86
C GLN A 224 -17.31 -12.02 23.11
N ILE A 225 -17.01 -11.27 22.05
CA ILE A 225 -16.52 -9.89 22.13
C ILE A 225 -17.52 -9.00 22.86
N HIS A 226 -18.81 -9.10 22.50
CA HIS A 226 -19.89 -8.33 23.10
C HIS A 226 -20.05 -8.64 24.60
N ALA A 227 -20.07 -9.93 24.96
CA ALA A 227 -20.19 -10.38 26.35
C ALA A 227 -19.02 -9.88 27.22
N ALA A 228 -17.82 -9.81 26.64
CA ALA A 228 -16.63 -9.27 27.30
C ALA A 228 -16.57 -7.73 27.33
N LYS A 229 -17.55 -7.04 26.71
CA LYS A 229 -17.66 -5.57 26.63
C LYS A 229 -16.40 -4.93 26.03
N VAL A 230 -15.79 -5.59 25.07
CA VAL A 230 -14.62 -5.07 24.34
C VAL A 230 -15.08 -4.04 23.31
N LYS A 231 -14.52 -2.83 23.39
CA LYS A 231 -14.86 -1.72 22.48
C LYS A 231 -13.82 -1.45 21.40
N GLY A 232 -12.60 -1.95 21.59
CA GLY A 232 -11.45 -1.59 20.77
C GLY A 232 -11.02 -2.66 19.78
N MET A 233 -10.66 -2.26 18.55
CA MET A 233 -10.14 -3.19 17.53
C MET A 233 -8.85 -3.91 17.97
N ARG A 234 -8.04 -3.25 18.80
CA ARG A 234 -6.83 -3.85 19.37
C ARG A 234 -7.17 -5.05 20.24
N GLU A 235 -8.07 -4.88 21.19
CA GLU A 235 -8.49 -5.93 22.12
C GLU A 235 -9.25 -7.04 21.39
N VAL A 236 -10.02 -6.72 20.34
CA VAL A 236 -10.61 -7.73 19.43
C VAL A 236 -9.52 -8.66 18.90
N VAL A 237 -8.43 -8.12 18.33
CA VAL A 237 -7.34 -8.94 17.79
C VAL A 237 -6.59 -9.68 18.91
N VAL A 238 -6.22 -9.01 20.00
CA VAL A 238 -5.41 -9.63 21.05
C VAL A 238 -6.18 -10.76 21.75
N GLN A 239 -7.44 -10.51 22.13
CA GLN A 239 -8.22 -11.41 22.99
C GLN A 239 -9.05 -12.41 22.22
N PHE A 240 -9.48 -12.12 20.98
CA PHE A 240 -10.43 -12.97 20.25
C PHE A 240 -9.91 -13.53 18.92
N TRP A 241 -8.66 -13.25 18.52
CA TRP A 241 -8.09 -13.93 17.36
C TRP A 241 -8.00 -15.45 17.59
N PRO A 242 -8.43 -16.31 16.64
CA PRO A 242 -8.50 -17.75 16.81
C PRO A 242 -7.13 -18.40 17.08
N ASP A 243 -6.12 -18.00 16.30
CA ASP A 243 -4.76 -18.52 16.45
C ASP A 243 -3.89 -17.58 17.30
N LYS A 244 -3.82 -17.87 18.61
CA LYS A 244 -3.03 -17.08 19.57
C LYS A 244 -1.54 -17.10 19.30
N THR A 245 -1.01 -18.10 18.58
CA THR A 245 0.43 -18.18 18.29
C THR A 245 0.89 -17.09 17.30
N ARG A 246 -0.06 -16.58 16.50
CA ARG A 246 0.16 -15.46 15.56
C ARG A 246 0.09 -14.11 16.25
N VAL A 247 -0.57 -13.97 17.39
CA VAL A 247 -0.66 -12.68 18.09
C VAL A 247 0.69 -12.35 18.76
N ASP A 248 1.25 -11.20 18.42
CA ASP A 248 2.48 -10.67 19.03
C ASP A 248 2.34 -9.18 19.33
N ILE A 249 2.05 -8.89 20.61
CA ILE A 249 1.86 -7.52 21.11
C ILE A 249 3.17 -6.71 20.97
N LYS A 250 4.34 -7.36 20.91
CA LYS A 250 5.62 -6.65 20.74
C LYS A 250 5.79 -6.05 19.34
N LEU A 251 4.94 -6.44 18.37
CA LEU A 251 4.88 -5.79 17.05
C LEU A 251 4.26 -4.40 17.08
N GLU A 252 3.68 -4.00 18.22
CA GLU A 252 3.19 -2.66 18.47
C GLU A 252 4.36 -1.66 18.39
N ARG A 253 4.50 -1.01 17.23
CA ARG A 253 5.51 0.03 17.06
C ARG A 253 5.19 1.17 18.02
N PRO A 254 6.15 1.63 18.86
CA PRO A 254 5.92 2.81 19.68
C PRO A 254 5.52 3.96 18.76
N ARG A 255 4.41 4.66 19.09
CA ARG A 255 4.04 5.90 18.41
C ARG A 255 5.26 6.82 18.52
N LYS A 256 5.95 7.10 17.42
CA LYS A 256 6.96 8.17 17.39
C LYS A 256 6.21 9.45 17.77
N GLY A 257 6.41 9.91 19.01
CA GLY A 257 5.83 11.13 19.52
C GLY A 257 6.17 12.28 18.57
N LYS A 258 5.14 12.91 18.01
CA LYS A 258 5.23 14.29 17.54
C LYS A 258 5.13 15.15 18.79
N HIS A 259 6.24 15.65 19.31
CA HIS A 259 6.43 16.91 20.06
C HIS A 259 7.96 16.94 20.30
N GLY A 260 8.76 17.89 19.78
CA GLY A 260 8.49 19.32 19.76
C GLY A 260 8.87 19.88 21.13
N ALA A 261 10.13 20.28 21.30
CA ALA A 261 10.62 21.01 22.47
C ALA A 261 9.83 22.32 22.69
N PRO A 262 9.92 22.94 23.87
CA PRO A 262 10.90 24.04 24.05
C PRO A 262 11.45 24.07 25.50
N ALA A 263 12.42 24.88 25.93
CA ALA A 263 13.16 26.01 25.38
C ALA A 263 14.52 26.07 26.11
N HIS A 264 15.46 26.79 25.53
CA HIS A 264 16.51 27.47 26.30
C HIS A 264 15.90 28.23 27.49
N LYS A 265 16.45 28.03 28.68
CA LYS A 265 17.00 29.06 29.55
C LYS A 265 18.04 28.40 30.46
#